data_AF-A0A7J3SB01-F1
#
_entry.id   AF-A0A7J3SB01-F1
#
_cell.length_a   1.000
_cell.length_b   1.000
_cell.length_c   1.000
_cell.angle_alpha   90.00
_cell.angle_beta   90.00
_cell.angle_gamma   90.00
#
_symmetry.space_group_name_H-M   'P 1'
#
loop_
_entity.id
_entity.type
_entity.pdbx_description
1 polymer ?
#
loop_
_entity_poly.entity_id
_entity_poly.type
_entity_poly.pdbx_seq_one_letter_code
_entity_poly.pdbx_strand_id
1 'polypeptide(L)'
;MGGVILGVDLMPMSTPSGYSQPRYSVVVLDGGKVLSRFENVNRRKLLRLVWTLKPSMVAIDNVYEFASSSSRLLKFLKAFPPDVKVVQVTRVFGGFKPLSVLARDYGLADGVGKLSPVMAAELSARLASMGVGSEVEYLKNETRVLVCRGRRIGEGGMSEDRYERKIRTAVYNASMNIKSTLDSHGIEYDVFFNRRGFGVDRCLFIVYSPKDSLRGLIKNMSLGDVQIKVFEESSDR
;
A
#
# COMPACT_ATOMS: atom_id res chain seq x y z
N MET A 1 26.31 -10.85 -4.29
CA MET A 1 24.84 -10.83 -4.41
C MET A 1 24.51 -10.48 -5.85
N GLY A 2 24.12 -11.45 -6.67
CA GLY A 2 23.79 -11.20 -8.07
C GLY A 2 22.83 -12.28 -8.52
N GLY A 3 21.54 -11.99 -8.38
CA GLY A 3 20.47 -12.83 -8.91
C GLY A 3 19.64 -12.00 -9.87
N VAL A 4 18.91 -12.67 -10.76
CA VAL A 4 17.99 -12.01 -11.69
C VAL A 4 16.96 -11.21 -10.89
N ILE A 5 16.67 -9.99 -11.33
CA ILE A 5 15.63 -9.11 -10.76
C ILE A 5 14.65 -8.78 -11.89
N LEU A 6 13.35 -8.89 -11.61
CA LEU A 6 12.31 -8.44 -12.53
C LEU A 6 11.78 -7.09 -12.08
N GLY A 7 11.78 -6.10 -12.97
CA GLY A 7 10.98 -4.90 -12.82
C GLY A 7 9.64 -5.07 -13.50
N VAL A 8 8.55 -4.67 -12.86
CA VAL A 8 7.20 -4.78 -13.43
C VAL A 8 6.43 -3.48 -13.21
N ASP A 9 5.74 -3.02 -14.26
CA ASP A 9 4.90 -1.81 -14.26
C ASP A 9 3.61 -2.06 -15.05
N LEU A 10 2.50 -1.40 -14.70
CA LEU A 10 1.22 -1.55 -15.38
C LEU A 10 1.13 -0.65 -16.62
N MET A 11 0.73 -1.23 -17.74
CA MET A 11 0.55 -0.44 -18.96
C MET A 11 -0.67 0.51 -18.86
N PRO A 12 -0.63 1.68 -19.53
CA PRO A 12 -1.72 2.64 -19.51
C PRO A 12 -2.99 2.00 -20.07
N MET A 13 -4.16 2.40 -19.55
CA MET A 13 -5.48 1.82 -19.88
C MET A 13 -5.71 0.37 -19.45
N SER A 14 -4.74 -0.25 -18.77
CA SER A 14 -4.96 -1.48 -18.02
C SER A 14 -5.28 -1.12 -16.58
N THR A 15 -6.38 -1.63 -16.02
CA THR A 15 -6.64 -1.57 -14.59
C THR A 15 -6.88 -2.99 -14.08
N PRO A 16 -6.37 -3.38 -12.89
CA PRO A 16 -6.61 -4.73 -12.37
C PRO A 16 -8.10 -5.02 -12.08
N SER A 17 -8.92 -3.97 -12.05
CA SER A 17 -10.37 -3.99 -11.85
C SER A 17 -11.18 -3.73 -13.13
N GLY A 18 -10.54 -3.52 -14.28
CA GLY A 18 -11.20 -3.23 -15.56
C GLY A 18 -11.79 -4.47 -16.23
N TYR A 19 -12.63 -4.26 -17.25
CA TYR A 19 -13.20 -5.33 -18.09
C TYR A 19 -12.12 -6.08 -18.91
N SER A 20 -10.98 -5.44 -19.19
CA SER A 20 -9.84 -6.03 -19.87
C SER A 20 -8.81 -6.57 -18.88
N GLN A 21 -8.16 -7.69 -19.20
CA GLN A 21 -7.09 -8.24 -18.36
C GLN A 21 -5.90 -7.27 -18.26
N PRO A 22 -5.29 -7.10 -17.07
CA PRO A 22 -4.17 -6.18 -16.90
C PRO A 22 -2.97 -6.60 -17.75
N ARG A 23 -2.31 -5.60 -18.33
CA ARG A 23 -1.09 -5.74 -19.13
C ARG A 23 0.07 -5.05 -18.45
N TYR A 24 1.21 -5.72 -18.46
CA TYR A 24 2.41 -5.31 -17.75
C TYR A 24 3.56 -5.07 -18.73
N SER A 25 4.43 -4.13 -18.38
CA SER A 25 5.79 -4.07 -18.87
C SER A 25 6.69 -4.79 -17.89
N VAL A 26 7.58 -5.63 -18.40
CA VAL A 26 8.50 -6.44 -17.58
C VAL A 26 9.92 -6.25 -18.09
N VAL A 27 10.83 -5.91 -17.18
CA VAL A 27 12.26 -5.76 -17.47
C VAL A 27 13.03 -6.78 -16.67
N VAL A 28 13.93 -7.52 -17.33
CA VAL A 28 14.80 -8.51 -16.69
C VAL A 28 16.17 -7.89 -16.51
N LEU A 29 16.61 -7.77 -15.26
CA LEU A 29 17.90 -7.23 -14.86
C LEU A 29 18.77 -8.35 -14.29
N ASP A 30 20.03 -8.44 -14.73
CA ASP A 30 21.03 -9.34 -14.15
C ASP A 30 22.38 -8.61 -14.06
N GLY A 31 22.98 -8.62 -12.88
CA GLY A 31 24.24 -7.90 -12.63
C GLY A 31 24.22 -6.42 -13.05
N GLY A 32 23.08 -5.74 -12.91
CA GLY A 32 22.90 -4.33 -13.31
C GLY A 32 22.71 -4.09 -14.82
N LYS A 33 22.72 -5.15 -15.63
CA LYS A 33 22.48 -5.10 -17.09
C LYS A 33 21.07 -5.56 -17.41
N VAL A 34 20.42 -4.86 -18.35
CA VAL A 34 19.12 -5.28 -18.87
C VAL A 34 19.32 -6.43 -19.85
N LEU A 35 18.77 -7.60 -19.54
CA LEU A 35 18.81 -8.78 -20.40
C LEU A 35 17.67 -8.78 -21.42
N SER A 36 16.48 -8.37 -21.00
CA SER A 36 15.30 -8.36 -21.87
C SER A 36 14.24 -7.39 -21.36
N ARG A 37 13.42 -6.91 -22.30
CA ARG A 37 12.25 -6.06 -22.05
C ARG A 37 11.05 -6.70 -22.74
N PHE A 38 9.93 -6.77 -22.03
CA PHE A 38 8.68 -7.32 -22.53
C PHE A 38 7.56 -6.31 -22.31
N GLU A 39 6.81 -6.01 -23.36
CA GLU A 39 5.59 -5.20 -23.28
C GLU A 39 4.35 -6.09 -23.44
N ASN A 40 3.20 -5.56 -23.04
CA ASN A 40 1.89 -6.18 -23.20
C ASN A 40 1.78 -7.59 -22.56
N VAL A 41 2.54 -7.81 -21.47
CA VAL A 41 2.60 -9.08 -20.75
C VAL A 41 1.32 -9.25 -19.95
N ASN A 42 0.56 -10.34 -20.17
CA ASN A 42 -0.58 -10.65 -19.32
C ASN A 42 -0.14 -11.38 -18.03
N ARG A 43 -1.06 -11.46 -17.06
CA ARG A 43 -0.81 -12.09 -15.76
C ARG A 43 -0.28 -13.54 -15.85
N ARG A 44 -0.78 -14.34 -16.79
CA ARG A 44 -0.33 -15.74 -16.99
C ARG A 44 1.11 -15.80 -17.50
N LYS A 45 1.46 -14.93 -18.46
CA LYS A 45 2.82 -14.83 -19.00
C LYS A 45 3.78 -14.27 -17.94
N LEU A 46 3.36 -13.31 -17.13
CA LEU A 46 4.15 -12.82 -16.00
C LEU A 46 4.47 -13.96 -15.01
N LEU A 47 3.47 -14.72 -14.57
CA LEU A 47 3.69 -15.89 -13.71
C LEU A 47 4.68 -16.88 -14.33
N ARG A 48 4.52 -17.18 -15.63
CA ARG A 48 5.45 -18.07 -16.34
C ARG A 48 6.88 -17.51 -16.32
N LEU A 49 7.07 -16.21 -16.60
CA LEU A 49 8.38 -15.58 -16.55
C LEU A 49 9.01 -15.69 -15.15
N VAL A 50 8.24 -15.43 -14.10
CA VAL A 50 8.71 -15.57 -12.71
C VAL A 50 9.12 -17.00 -12.40
N TRP A 51 8.33 -18.01 -12.80
CA TRP A 51 8.65 -19.43 -12.57
C TRP A 51 9.82 -19.94 -13.39
N THR A 52 9.99 -19.42 -14.61
CA THR A 52 11.08 -19.80 -15.52
C THR A 52 12.41 -19.17 -15.08
N LEU A 53 12.39 -17.87 -14.78
CA LEU A 53 13.60 -17.12 -14.44
C LEU A 53 13.99 -17.26 -12.97
N LYS A 54 13.04 -17.60 -12.09
CA LYS A 54 13.20 -17.65 -10.63
C LYS A 54 14.00 -16.46 -10.10
N PRO A 55 13.53 -15.23 -10.35
CA PRO A 55 14.27 -14.04 -9.94
C PRO A 55 14.38 -13.99 -8.41
N SER A 56 15.49 -13.45 -7.92
CA SER A 56 15.66 -13.17 -6.49
C SER A 56 14.62 -12.15 -5.98
N MET A 57 14.22 -11.20 -6.84
CA MET A 57 13.27 -10.14 -6.52
C MET A 57 12.39 -9.78 -7.72
N VAL A 58 11.14 -9.42 -7.43
CA VAL A 58 10.22 -8.72 -8.34
C VAL A 58 9.97 -7.32 -7.77
N ALA A 59 10.43 -6.30 -8.48
CA ALA A 59 10.35 -4.89 -8.11
C ALA A 59 9.17 -4.21 -8.80
N ILE A 60 8.40 -3.44 -8.04
CA ILE A 60 7.22 -2.70 -8.49
C ILE A 60 7.25 -1.29 -7.91
N ASP A 61 6.66 -0.33 -8.63
CA ASP A 61 6.52 1.03 -8.13
C ASP A 61 5.27 1.15 -7.21
N ASN A 62 4.21 0.41 -7.50
CA ASN A 62 2.94 0.48 -6.83
C ASN A 62 2.27 -0.90 -6.72
N VAL A 63 2.01 -1.34 -5.49
CA VAL A 63 1.34 -2.61 -5.17
C VAL A 63 -0.04 -2.76 -5.79
N TYR A 64 -0.74 -1.64 -6.04
CA TYR A 64 -2.08 -1.66 -6.64
C TYR A 64 -2.08 -2.01 -8.12
N GLU A 65 -0.93 -2.06 -8.78
CA GLU A 65 -0.81 -2.54 -10.16
C GLU A 65 -1.04 -4.06 -10.30
N PHE A 66 -0.70 -4.79 -9.24
CA PHE A 66 -0.80 -6.24 -9.21
C PHE A 66 -2.20 -6.68 -8.80
N ALA A 67 -2.86 -5.89 -7.95
CA ALA A 67 -4.23 -6.13 -7.57
C ALA A 67 -4.92 -4.90 -6.99
N SER A 68 -6.24 -4.84 -7.16
CA SER A 68 -7.09 -3.77 -6.61
C SER A 68 -7.30 -3.83 -5.09
N SER A 69 -6.73 -4.80 -4.38
CA SER A 69 -6.81 -4.94 -2.93
C SER A 69 -5.65 -5.77 -2.39
N SER A 70 -5.24 -5.54 -1.14
CA SER A 70 -4.17 -6.32 -0.50
C SER A 70 -4.49 -7.82 -0.46
N SER A 71 -5.74 -8.21 -0.20
CA SER A 71 -6.14 -9.62 -0.22
C SER A 71 -5.95 -10.30 -1.58
N ARG A 72 -6.26 -9.60 -2.69
CA ARG A 72 -6.06 -10.10 -4.05
C ARG A 72 -4.58 -10.08 -4.42
N LEU A 73 -3.83 -9.10 -3.94
CA LEU A 73 -2.39 -9.00 -4.09
C LEU A 73 -1.72 -10.21 -3.45
N LEU A 74 -1.98 -10.47 -2.17
CA LEU A 74 -1.42 -11.61 -1.45
C LEU A 74 -1.77 -12.95 -2.12
N LYS A 75 -3.01 -13.12 -2.59
CA LYS A 75 -3.39 -14.31 -3.38
C LYS A 75 -2.60 -14.42 -4.68
N PHE A 76 -2.31 -13.30 -5.35
CA PHE A 76 -1.49 -13.30 -6.55
C PHE A 76 -0.03 -13.64 -6.25
N LEU A 77 0.55 -13.03 -5.22
CA LEU A 77 1.93 -13.26 -4.82
C LEU A 77 2.16 -14.70 -4.32
N LYS A 78 1.16 -15.33 -3.70
CA LYS A 78 1.19 -16.76 -3.35
C LYS A 78 1.35 -17.70 -4.55
N ALA A 79 1.12 -17.23 -5.77
CA ALA A 79 1.35 -18.01 -6.99
C ALA A 79 2.80 -17.92 -7.50
N PHE A 80 3.65 -17.10 -6.89
CA PHE A 80 5.07 -17.01 -7.20
C PHE A 80 5.84 -18.16 -6.50
N PRO A 81 7.04 -18.53 -6.98
CA PRO A 81 7.92 -19.42 -6.23
C PRO A 81 8.23 -18.83 -4.83
N PRO A 82 8.38 -19.67 -3.80
CA PRO A 82 8.47 -19.23 -2.40
C PRO A 82 9.69 -18.35 -2.10
N ASP A 83 10.78 -18.53 -2.85
CA ASP A 83 12.03 -17.79 -2.63
C ASP A 83 12.04 -16.43 -3.34
N VAL A 84 11.00 -16.09 -4.10
CA VAL A 84 10.90 -14.83 -4.85
C VAL A 84 10.35 -13.74 -3.93
N LYS A 85 11.19 -12.75 -3.63
CA LYS A 85 10.76 -11.56 -2.88
C LYS A 85 10.06 -10.57 -3.79
N VAL A 86 9.09 -9.83 -3.25
CA VAL A 86 8.42 -8.75 -3.98
C VAL A 86 8.68 -7.45 -3.25
N VAL A 87 9.23 -6.46 -3.95
CA VAL A 87 9.71 -5.20 -3.37
C VAL A 87 8.96 -4.03 -3.99
N GLN A 88 8.35 -3.20 -3.16
CA GLN A 88 7.81 -1.91 -3.58
C GLN A 88 8.89 -0.84 -3.42
N VAL A 89 9.45 -0.35 -4.53
CA VAL A 89 10.61 0.56 -4.49
C VAL A 89 10.27 1.96 -4.00
N THR A 90 9.02 2.39 -4.18
CA THR A 90 8.55 3.71 -3.73
C THR A 90 8.32 3.79 -2.23
N ARG A 91 8.29 2.65 -1.53
CA ARG A 91 8.15 2.58 -0.08
C ARG A 91 9.53 2.51 0.56
N VAL A 92 9.97 3.61 1.14
CA VAL A 92 11.29 3.76 1.77
C VAL A 92 11.12 4.05 3.26
N PHE A 93 12.22 4.05 4.02
CA PHE A 93 12.18 4.41 5.43
C PHE A 93 11.54 5.79 5.62
N GLY A 94 10.53 5.88 6.50
CA GLY A 94 9.81 7.13 6.78
C GLY A 94 8.69 7.48 5.79
N GLY A 95 8.30 6.59 4.87
CA GLY A 95 7.08 6.74 4.07
C GLY A 95 7.25 6.42 2.58
N PHE A 96 6.52 7.18 1.74
CA PHE A 96 6.53 6.98 0.29
C PHE A 96 7.29 8.10 -0.42
N LYS A 97 8.12 7.71 -1.41
CA LYS A 97 8.76 8.63 -2.34
C LYS A 97 8.38 8.26 -3.78
N PRO A 98 8.03 9.23 -4.64
CA PRO A 98 7.74 8.96 -6.05
C PRO A 98 8.92 8.31 -6.77
N LEU A 99 8.64 7.40 -7.70
CA LEU A 99 9.66 6.68 -8.47
C LEU A 99 10.63 7.63 -9.19
N SER A 100 10.12 8.72 -9.77
CA SER A 100 10.94 9.73 -10.46
C SER A 100 11.91 10.44 -9.52
N VAL A 101 11.50 10.71 -8.28
CA VAL A 101 12.36 11.30 -7.26
C VAL A 101 13.44 10.32 -6.85
N LEU A 102 13.09 9.05 -6.62
CA LEU A 102 14.07 8.01 -6.30
C LEU A 102 15.06 7.78 -7.45
N ALA A 103 14.60 7.70 -8.68
CA ALA A 103 15.49 7.56 -9.83
C ALA A 103 16.51 8.70 -9.93
N ARG A 104 16.09 9.93 -9.63
CA ARG A 104 17.00 11.09 -9.56
C ARG A 104 17.95 11.01 -8.38
N ASP A 105 17.44 10.73 -7.18
CA ASP A 105 18.24 10.64 -5.94
C ASP A 105 19.37 9.59 -6.07
N TYR A 106 19.15 8.53 -6.85
CA TYR A 106 20.12 7.47 -7.11
C TYR A 106 20.88 7.61 -8.43
N GLY A 107 20.77 8.76 -9.13
CA GLY A 107 21.51 9.03 -10.37
C GLY A 107 21.16 8.12 -11.55
N LEU A 108 19.95 7.53 -11.53
CA LEU A 108 19.46 6.64 -12.58
C LEU A 108 18.78 7.38 -13.72
N ALA A 109 18.29 8.60 -13.47
CA ALA A 109 17.71 9.45 -14.49
C ALA A 109 17.72 10.93 -14.09
N ASP A 110 18.13 11.80 -15.02
CA ASP A 110 18.09 13.25 -14.86
C ASP A 110 16.85 13.82 -15.53
N GLY A 111 16.09 14.66 -14.81
CA GLY A 111 15.02 15.47 -15.40
C GLY A 111 13.86 14.68 -16.04
N VAL A 112 13.34 13.67 -15.35
CA VAL A 112 12.32 12.78 -15.92
C VAL A 112 10.95 13.45 -16.03
N GLY A 113 10.45 13.56 -17.26
CA GLY A 113 9.03 13.84 -17.54
C GLY A 113 8.13 12.65 -17.18
N LYS A 114 7.06 12.41 -17.94
CA LYS A 114 6.21 11.25 -17.72
C LYS A 114 6.97 9.95 -18.05
N LEU A 115 7.14 9.08 -17.07
CA LEU A 115 7.76 7.76 -17.25
C LEU A 115 6.91 6.88 -18.17
N SER A 116 7.55 6.23 -19.14
CA SER A 116 6.92 5.13 -19.86
C SER A 116 6.87 3.89 -18.94
N PRO A 117 5.92 2.97 -19.12
CA PRO A 117 5.82 1.77 -18.28
C PRO A 117 7.09 0.91 -18.28
N VAL A 118 7.72 0.77 -19.44
CA VAL A 118 8.98 0.03 -19.57
C VAL A 118 10.11 0.72 -18.80
N MET A 119 10.15 2.05 -18.84
CA MET A 119 11.14 2.82 -18.08
C MET A 119 10.88 2.73 -16.58
N ALA A 120 9.62 2.79 -16.15
CA ALA A 120 9.26 2.62 -14.75
C ALA A 120 9.61 1.21 -14.22
N ALA A 121 9.36 0.17 -15.02
CA ALA A 121 9.78 -1.19 -14.73
C ALA A 121 11.33 -1.29 -14.61
N GLU A 122 12.08 -0.72 -15.56
CA GLU A 122 13.55 -0.73 -15.50
C GLU A 122 14.09 0.00 -14.26
N LEU A 123 13.57 1.19 -13.96
CA LEU A 123 13.97 1.97 -12.79
C LEU A 123 13.65 1.22 -11.50
N SER A 124 12.49 0.56 -11.43
CA SER A 124 12.14 -0.27 -10.28
C SER A 124 13.10 -1.44 -10.09
N ALA A 125 13.46 -2.16 -11.16
CA ALA A 125 14.45 -3.23 -11.08
C ALA A 125 15.82 -2.72 -10.59
N ARG A 126 16.27 -1.57 -11.11
CA ARG A 126 17.54 -0.95 -10.74
C ARG A 126 17.54 -0.52 -9.27
N LEU A 127 16.51 0.19 -8.82
CA LEU A 127 16.38 0.62 -7.43
C LEU A 127 16.36 -0.57 -6.46
N ALA A 128 15.59 -1.62 -6.76
CA ALA A 128 15.59 -2.84 -5.95
C ALA A 128 16.96 -3.53 -5.92
N SER A 129 17.71 -3.53 -7.03
CA SER A 129 19.08 -4.05 -7.07
C SER A 129 20.06 -3.28 -6.16
N MET A 130 19.74 -2.02 -5.86
CA MET A 130 20.49 -1.15 -4.96
C MET A 130 19.98 -1.23 -3.50
N GLY A 131 19.03 -2.12 -3.21
CA GLY A 131 18.43 -2.28 -1.88
C GLY A 131 17.37 -1.24 -1.53
N VAL A 132 16.85 -0.51 -2.51
CA VAL A 132 15.80 0.49 -2.31
C VAL A 132 14.42 -0.16 -2.32
N GLY A 133 13.60 0.17 -1.34
CA GLY A 133 12.22 -0.27 -1.24
C GLY A 133 11.93 -1.08 0.02
N SER A 134 10.70 -1.56 0.13
CA SER A 134 10.24 -2.40 1.23
C SER A 134 9.58 -3.67 0.69
N GLU A 135 9.76 -4.78 1.39
CA GLU A 135 9.17 -6.06 1.00
C GLU A 135 7.64 -6.05 1.20
N VAL A 136 6.91 -6.50 0.17
CA VAL A 136 5.44 -6.47 0.15
C VAL A 136 4.81 -7.44 1.15
N GLU A 137 5.56 -8.43 1.66
CA GLU A 137 5.10 -9.29 2.76
C GLU A 137 4.67 -8.51 4.00
N TYR A 138 5.16 -7.29 4.20
CA TYR A 138 4.69 -6.41 5.26
C TYR A 138 3.18 -6.11 5.18
N LEU A 139 2.59 -6.10 3.97
CA LEU A 139 1.13 -5.98 3.78
C LEU A 139 0.33 -7.15 4.40
N LYS A 140 0.94 -8.33 4.59
CA LYS A 140 0.26 -9.44 5.29
C LYS A 140 -0.06 -9.10 6.74
N ASN A 141 0.70 -8.17 7.31
CA ASN A 141 0.67 -7.85 8.73
C ASN A 141 0.16 -6.42 8.96
N GLU A 142 -0.68 -5.87 8.07
CA GLU A 142 -1.28 -4.55 8.28
C GLU A 142 -2.73 -4.67 8.76
N THR A 143 -3.04 -3.97 9.84
CA THR A 143 -4.40 -3.83 10.38
C THR A 143 -4.88 -2.41 10.19
N ARG A 144 -6.10 -2.25 9.68
CA ARG A 144 -6.74 -0.95 9.58
C ARG A 144 -7.58 -0.67 10.81
N VAL A 145 -7.39 0.52 11.40
CA VAL A 145 -8.23 1.03 12.48
C VAL A 145 -8.93 2.28 11.97
N LEU A 146 -10.24 2.17 11.73
CA LEU A 146 -11.08 3.29 11.33
C LEU A 146 -11.82 3.83 12.54
N VAL A 147 -11.60 5.10 12.85
CA VAL A 147 -12.36 5.87 13.84
C VAL A 147 -13.30 6.79 13.09
N CYS A 148 -14.60 6.62 13.29
CA CYS A 148 -15.62 7.44 12.65
C CYS A 148 -16.78 7.76 13.61
N ARG A 149 -17.68 8.63 13.19
CA ARG A 149 -18.94 8.89 13.91
C ARG A 149 -19.75 7.61 14.09
N GLY A 150 -20.31 7.39 15.29
CA GLY A 150 -21.11 6.20 15.62
C GLY A 150 -22.61 6.32 15.31
N ARG A 151 -23.11 7.56 15.11
CA ARG A 151 -24.53 7.84 14.85
C ARG A 151 -24.68 8.69 13.58
N ARG A 152 -25.77 8.44 12.84
CA ARG A 152 -26.24 9.37 11.79
C ARG A 152 -26.92 10.56 12.47
N ILE A 153 -26.59 11.77 12.03
CA ILE A 153 -27.26 13.00 12.48
C ILE A 153 -28.60 13.07 11.73
N GLY A 154 -29.70 13.33 12.46
CA GLY A 154 -31.03 13.53 11.87
C GLY A 154 -31.19 14.94 11.30
N GLU A 155 -32.28 15.22 10.60
CA GLU A 155 -32.51 16.49 9.90
C GLU A 155 -32.79 17.66 10.87
N GLY A 156 -31.85 18.60 11.01
CA GLY A 156 -32.13 20.03 11.21
C GLY A 156 -32.38 20.55 12.64
N GLY A 157 -31.52 21.47 13.12
CA GLY A 157 -31.84 22.37 14.23
C GLY A 157 -30.64 23.09 14.86
N MET A 158 -30.86 24.11 15.71
CA MET A 158 -29.79 24.81 16.45
C MET A 158 -28.97 23.88 17.39
N SER A 159 -29.52 22.72 17.74
CA SER A 159 -28.84 21.66 18.50
C SER A 159 -27.91 20.79 17.64
N GLU A 160 -28.00 20.87 16.31
CA GLU A 160 -27.27 20.03 15.37
C GLU A 160 -25.78 20.40 15.30
N ASP A 161 -25.44 21.68 15.17
CA ASP A 161 -24.06 22.16 15.16
C ASP A 161 -23.31 21.82 16.46
N ARG A 162 -24.00 21.96 17.59
CA ARG A 162 -23.45 21.60 18.90
C ARG A 162 -23.19 20.10 18.98
N TYR A 163 -24.12 19.29 18.47
CA TYR A 163 -23.99 17.84 18.45
C TYR A 163 -22.89 17.37 17.49
N GLU A 164 -22.77 17.99 16.32
CA GLU A 164 -21.71 17.68 15.36
C GLU A 164 -20.32 18.02 15.91
N ARG A 165 -20.17 19.18 16.56
CA ARG A 165 -18.93 19.54 17.26
C ARG A 165 -18.57 18.53 18.35
N LYS A 166 -19.56 18.10 19.14
CA LYS A 166 -19.36 17.08 20.18
C LYS A 166 -18.84 15.76 19.57
N ILE A 167 -19.48 15.26 18.51
CA ILE A 167 -19.06 14.04 17.81
C ILE A 167 -17.64 14.19 17.26
N ARG A 168 -17.34 15.28 16.56
CA ARG A 168 -16.01 15.51 15.96
C ARG A 168 -14.90 15.56 17.01
N THR A 169 -15.20 16.16 18.16
CA THR A 169 -14.28 16.17 19.32
C THR A 169 -14.08 14.76 19.87
N ALA A 170 -15.15 13.97 19.97
CA ALA A 170 -15.07 12.58 20.43
C ALA A 170 -14.24 11.71 19.47
N VAL A 171 -14.41 11.86 18.15
CA VAL A 171 -13.60 11.17 17.13
C VAL A 171 -12.13 11.55 17.25
N TYR A 172 -11.83 12.84 17.42
CA TYR A 172 -10.45 13.32 17.62
C TYR A 172 -9.82 12.71 18.87
N ASN A 173 -10.50 12.75 20.02
CA ASN A 173 -10.00 12.21 21.28
C ASN A 173 -9.77 10.69 21.19
N ALA A 174 -10.71 9.94 20.59
CA ALA A 174 -10.54 8.51 20.38
C ALA A 174 -9.33 8.20 19.48
N SER A 175 -9.11 9.01 18.44
CA SER A 175 -7.94 8.89 17.57
C SER A 175 -6.64 9.17 18.31
N MET A 176 -6.60 10.18 19.18
CA MET A 176 -5.41 10.49 19.99
C MET A 176 -5.11 9.40 21.03
N ASN A 177 -6.13 8.77 21.60
CA ASN A 177 -5.95 7.64 22.50
C ASN A 177 -5.35 6.42 21.77
N ILE A 178 -5.82 6.11 20.56
CA ILE A 178 -5.25 5.05 19.72
C ILE A 178 -3.80 5.36 19.39
N LYS A 179 -3.52 6.58 18.93
CA LYS A 179 -2.15 7.06 18.66
C LYS A 179 -1.22 6.84 19.86
N SER A 180 -1.61 7.31 21.04
CA SER A 180 -0.83 7.13 22.27
C SER A 180 -0.62 5.65 22.63
N THR A 181 -1.64 4.81 22.41
CA THR A 181 -1.54 3.36 22.64
C THR A 181 -0.53 2.70 21.71
N LEU A 182 -0.55 3.06 20.42
CA LEU A 182 0.40 2.54 19.44
C LEU A 182 1.83 3.05 19.74
N ASP A 183 1.98 4.35 20.00
CA ASP A 183 3.26 4.99 20.33
C ASP A 183 3.90 4.35 21.58
N SER A 184 3.12 4.13 22.64
CA SER A 184 3.61 3.52 23.90
C SER A 184 4.03 2.05 23.77
N HIS A 185 3.51 1.34 22.77
CA HIS A 185 3.85 -0.06 22.50
C HIS A 185 4.89 -0.19 21.37
N GLY A 186 5.41 0.92 20.84
CA GLY A 186 6.39 0.93 19.75
C GLY A 186 5.84 0.36 18.44
N ILE A 187 4.53 0.44 18.23
CA ILE A 187 3.88 -0.09 17.03
C ILE A 187 3.90 0.99 15.95
N GLU A 188 4.49 0.68 14.79
CA GLU A 188 4.52 1.60 13.65
C GLU A 188 3.14 1.70 12.98
N TYR A 189 2.78 2.91 12.55
CA TYR A 189 1.56 3.16 11.81
C TYR A 189 1.65 4.44 10.97
N ASP A 190 0.85 4.50 9.91
CA ASP A 190 0.48 5.76 9.26
C ASP A 190 -0.92 6.20 9.71
N VAL A 191 -1.14 7.52 9.81
CA VAL A 191 -2.42 8.09 10.25
C VAL A 191 -2.94 9.15 9.28
N PHE A 192 -4.21 9.02 8.90
CA PHE A 192 -4.89 9.92 7.98
C PHE A 192 -6.12 10.53 8.64
N PHE A 193 -6.13 11.86 8.78
CA PHE A 193 -7.26 12.60 9.32
C PHE A 193 -8.10 13.20 8.19
N ASN A 194 -9.38 12.82 8.14
CA ASN A 194 -10.36 13.50 7.30
C ASN A 194 -11.02 14.62 8.11
N ARG A 195 -10.70 15.87 7.77
CA ARG A 195 -11.26 17.06 8.40
C ARG A 195 -12.34 17.67 7.51
N ARG A 196 -13.49 18.00 8.10
CA ARG A 196 -14.55 18.81 7.47
C ARG A 196 -14.95 19.91 8.45
N GLY A 197 -14.94 21.17 8.01
CA GLY A 197 -15.15 22.32 8.89
C GLY A 197 -14.13 22.38 10.03
N PHE A 198 -14.59 22.66 11.26
CA PHE A 198 -13.76 22.84 12.46
C PHE A 198 -13.44 21.55 13.26
N GLY A 199 -13.41 20.36 12.63
CA GLY A 199 -13.08 19.13 13.38
C GLY A 199 -12.74 17.91 12.55
N VAL A 200 -12.48 16.78 13.23
CA VAL A 200 -12.18 15.49 12.61
C VAL A 200 -13.46 14.70 12.41
N ASP A 201 -13.78 14.39 11.16
CA ASP A 201 -14.93 13.55 10.81
C ASP A 201 -14.58 12.07 10.95
N ARG A 202 -13.40 11.70 10.44
CA ARG A 202 -12.90 10.32 10.44
C ARG A 202 -11.38 10.31 10.56
N CYS A 203 -10.85 9.26 11.16
CA CYS A 203 -9.41 8.98 11.21
C CYS A 203 -9.18 7.53 10.80
N LEU A 204 -8.22 7.30 9.91
CA LEU A 204 -7.78 5.97 9.51
C LEU A 204 -6.33 5.77 9.93
N PHE A 205 -6.08 4.71 10.69
CA PHE A 205 -4.74 4.19 10.93
C PHE A 205 -4.47 3.01 10.02
N ILE A 206 -3.30 2.99 9.40
CA ILE A 206 -2.71 1.80 8.79
C ILE A 206 -1.65 1.33 9.76
N VAL A 207 -2.01 0.36 10.60
CA VAL A 207 -1.16 -0.16 11.66
C VAL A 207 -0.38 -1.33 11.13
N TYR A 208 0.93 -1.27 11.31
CA TYR A 208 1.84 -2.23 10.73
C TYR A 208 2.11 -3.41 11.64
N SER A 209 1.02 -3.99 12.12
CA SER A 209 1.05 -5.20 12.92
C SER A 209 -0.20 -6.05 12.67
N PRO A 210 -0.10 -7.39 12.78
CA PRO A 210 -1.24 -8.28 12.58
C PRO A 210 -2.39 -7.96 13.54
N LYS A 211 -3.63 -8.20 13.15
CA LYS A 211 -4.80 -7.83 13.97
C LYS A 211 -4.78 -8.49 15.34
N ASP A 212 -4.21 -9.69 15.43
CA ASP A 212 -4.07 -10.44 16.67
C ASP A 212 -3.12 -9.76 17.68
N SER A 213 -2.10 -9.06 17.21
CA SER A 213 -1.20 -8.27 18.07
C SER A 213 -1.86 -7.02 18.66
N LEU A 214 -2.91 -6.50 18.00
CA LEU A 214 -3.69 -5.37 18.47
C LEU A 214 -4.82 -5.78 19.42
N ARG A 215 -5.07 -7.09 19.59
CA ARG A 215 -6.07 -7.59 20.54
C ARG A 215 -5.69 -7.14 21.95
N GLY A 216 -6.66 -6.53 22.64
CA GLY A 216 -6.45 -5.99 23.99
C GLY A 216 -5.96 -4.55 24.01
N LEU A 217 -5.24 -4.09 22.98
CA LEU A 217 -4.77 -2.71 22.83
C LEU A 217 -5.85 -1.81 22.22
N ILE A 218 -6.43 -2.23 21.09
CA ILE A 218 -7.44 -1.48 20.36
C ILE A 218 -8.65 -2.39 20.14
N LYS A 219 -9.79 -2.03 20.74
CA LYS A 219 -11.02 -2.81 20.64
C LYS A 219 -11.98 -2.20 19.62
N ASN A 220 -12.72 -3.06 18.93
CA ASN A 220 -13.91 -2.64 18.21
C ASN A 220 -14.88 -1.98 19.20
N MET A 221 -15.38 -0.80 18.84
CA MET A 221 -16.31 -0.05 19.66
C MET A 221 -17.42 0.50 18.77
N SER A 222 -18.68 0.30 19.15
CA SER A 222 -19.83 0.82 18.39
C SER A 222 -20.91 1.42 19.31
N LEU A 223 -20.50 1.95 20.47
CA LEU A 223 -21.39 2.51 21.48
C LEU A 223 -21.16 4.02 21.60
N GLY A 224 -22.24 4.79 21.59
CA GLY A 224 -22.21 6.24 21.79
C GLY A 224 -21.94 7.05 20.50
N ASP A 225 -21.11 8.08 20.62
CA ASP A 225 -20.87 9.09 19.58
C ASP A 225 -19.77 8.67 18.57
N VAL A 226 -18.98 7.64 18.89
CA VAL A 226 -17.82 7.18 18.10
C VAL A 226 -17.92 5.68 17.80
N GLN A 227 -17.49 5.31 16.61
CA GLN A 227 -17.30 3.93 16.19
C GLN A 227 -15.83 3.70 15.83
N ILE A 228 -15.24 2.65 16.40
CA ILE A 228 -13.89 2.17 16.09
C ILE A 228 -14.05 0.80 15.43
N LYS A 229 -13.57 0.68 14.19
CA LYS A 229 -13.53 -0.58 13.45
C LYS A 229 -12.08 -1.00 13.24
N VAL A 230 -11.75 -2.19 13.73
CA VAL A 230 -10.47 -2.86 13.55
C VAL A 230 -10.67 -4.02 12.59
N PHE A 231 -10.12 -3.90 11.39
CA PHE A 231 -10.31 -4.87 10.33
C PHE A 231 -9.01 -5.05 9.53
N GLU A 232 -8.84 -6.26 9.04
CA GLU A 232 -7.88 -6.50 7.97
C GLU A 232 -8.59 -6.20 6.66
N GLU A 233 -7.86 -5.76 5.64
CA GLU A 233 -8.45 -5.56 4.29
C GLU A 233 -8.98 -6.88 3.68
N SER A 234 -8.71 -8.01 4.34
CA SER A 234 -9.24 -9.35 4.11
C SER A 234 -10.68 -9.57 4.57
N SER A 235 -11.22 -8.75 5.48
CA SER A 235 -12.44 -9.09 6.24
C SER A 235 -13.74 -8.46 5.75
N ASP A 236 -13.73 -7.59 4.74
CA ASP A 236 -14.96 -7.13 4.08
C ASP A 236 -15.16 -7.90 2.75
N ARG A 237 -15.61 -9.14 2.90
CA ARG A 237 -16.42 -9.86 1.91
C ARG A 237 -17.46 -10.69 2.61
#